data_AF-A0AAF0PSS8-F1
#
_entry.id   AF-A0AAF0PSS8-F1
#
_cell.length_a   1.000
_cell.length_b   1.000
_cell.length_c   1.000
_cell.angle_alpha   90.00
_cell.angle_beta   90.00
_cell.angle_gamma   90.00
#
_symmetry.space_group_name_H-M   'P 1'
#
loop_
_entity.id
_entity.type
_entity.pdbx_description
1 polymer ?
#
loop_
_entity_poly.entity_id
_entity_poly.type
_entity_poly.pdbx_seq_one_letter_code
_entity_poly.pdbx_strand_id
1 'polypeptide(L)'
;MIGCIGEVKSPTDNSILGRNAFQLRSSSSGVTRTCEIQRTRLEDGQILDVINTPEFDFNAEAGLVVNETGKCINLAGDGVHTVLFILFLRTSISKEEQAAIHYFKKLFGTKISDYISVVYTRGDKLKDNDSLNHHLDCSCHEDLKEVLKMCGYRQVLFDNKT
;
A
#
# COMPACT_ATOMS: atom_id res chain seq x y z
N MET A 1 0.99 -5.24 -1.90
CA MET A 1 0.64 -3.89 -1.37
C MET A 1 0.82 -2.87 -2.47
N ILE A 2 0.16 -1.73 -2.44
CA ILE A 2 0.32 -0.62 -3.39
C ILE A 2 0.43 0.70 -2.62
N GLY A 3 0.79 1.82 -3.25
CA GLY A 3 0.88 3.12 -2.56
C GLY A 3 2.20 3.83 -2.76
N CYS A 4 2.45 4.86 -1.93
CA CYS A 4 3.52 5.85 -2.05
C CYS A 4 4.83 5.30 -2.64
N ILE A 5 5.45 6.12 -3.50
CA ILE A 5 6.85 5.98 -3.88
C ILE A 5 7.69 6.39 -2.66
N GLY A 6 8.66 5.56 -2.27
CA GLY A 6 9.47 5.73 -1.08
C GLY A 6 9.52 4.49 -0.18
N GLU A 7 10.55 4.44 0.66
CA GLU A 7 10.96 3.31 1.52
C GLU A 7 9.98 2.99 2.68
N VAL A 8 8.66 3.03 2.45
CA VAL A 8 7.63 2.73 3.47
C VAL A 8 6.90 1.41 3.28
N LYS A 9 6.91 0.84 2.07
CA LYS A 9 6.28 -0.47 1.81
C LYS A 9 6.98 -1.58 2.59
N SER A 10 8.28 -1.76 2.36
CA SER A 10 9.05 -2.83 2.99
C SER A 10 9.10 -2.77 4.54
N PRO A 11 9.27 -1.61 5.20
CA PRO A 11 9.13 -1.55 6.66
C PRO A 11 7.73 -1.96 7.15
N THR A 12 6.68 -1.51 6.46
CA THR A 12 5.30 -1.86 6.82
C THR A 12 5.08 -3.36 6.63
N ASP A 13 5.56 -3.92 5.53
CA ASP A 13 5.48 -5.37 5.27
C ASP A 13 6.23 -6.19 6.32
N ASN A 14 7.43 -5.76 6.72
CA ASN A 14 8.21 -6.43 7.77
C ASN A 14 7.52 -6.37 9.13
N SER A 15 6.89 -5.23 9.43
CA SER A 15 6.12 -5.05 10.65
C SER A 15 4.87 -5.94 10.67
N ILE A 16 4.17 -6.06 9.54
CA ILE A 16 3.04 -7.00 9.36
C ILE A 16 3.49 -8.45 9.55
N LEU A 17 4.67 -8.81 9.03
CA LEU A 17 5.23 -10.15 9.17
C LEU A 17 5.81 -10.44 10.56
N GLY A 18 6.01 -9.42 11.39
CA GLY A 18 6.71 -9.51 12.67
C GLY A 18 8.21 -9.83 12.55
N ARG A 19 8.80 -9.67 11.37
CA ARG A 19 10.23 -9.94 11.11
C ARG A 19 10.75 -9.21 9.88
N ASN A 20 12.06 -8.99 9.83
CA ASN A 20 12.73 -8.41 8.65
C ASN A 20 12.86 -9.44 7.52
N ALA A 21 11.85 -9.53 6.66
CA ALA A 21 11.81 -10.46 5.53
C ALA A 21 12.10 -9.77 4.18
N PHE A 22 11.57 -8.57 3.98
CA PHE A 22 11.83 -7.73 2.82
C PHE A 22 13.00 -6.80 3.08
N GLN A 23 13.94 -6.73 2.13
CA GLN A 23 15.08 -5.82 2.23
C GLN A 23 14.63 -4.38 2.02
N LEU A 24 15.13 -3.47 2.85
CA LEU A 24 15.05 -2.03 2.62
C LEU A 24 15.98 -1.71 1.45
N ARG A 25 15.42 -1.54 0.26
CA ARG A 25 16.20 -1.26 -0.95
C ARG A 25 16.38 0.25 -1.09
N SER A 26 17.59 0.74 -0.86
CA SER A 26 17.94 2.12 -1.17
C SER A 26 17.88 2.35 -2.67
N SER A 27 17.28 3.46 -3.09
CA SER A 27 17.02 3.84 -4.50
C SER A 27 18.27 3.89 -5.40
N SER A 28 19.48 3.81 -4.84
CA SER A 28 20.75 3.86 -5.58
C SER A 28 21.33 2.51 -5.98
N SER A 29 20.76 1.39 -5.52
CA SER A 29 21.25 0.06 -5.91
C SER A 29 20.45 -0.42 -7.12
N GLY A 30 21.12 -0.68 -8.24
CA GLY A 30 20.55 -1.17 -9.50
C GLY A 30 19.96 -2.59 -9.42
N VAL A 31 19.26 -2.89 -8.33
CA VAL A 31 18.56 -4.14 -8.08
C VAL A 31 17.27 -4.13 -8.89
N THR A 32 17.03 -5.20 -9.63
CA THR A 32 15.79 -5.43 -10.37
C THR A 32 14.61 -5.39 -9.41
N ARG A 33 13.77 -4.36 -9.55
CA ARG A 33 12.52 -4.16 -8.83
C ARG A 33 11.53 -5.25 -9.25
N THR A 34 11.32 -6.28 -8.44
CA THR A 34 10.35 -7.35 -8.76
C THR A 34 9.44 -7.70 -7.59
N CYS A 35 8.24 -8.23 -7.88
CA CYS A 35 7.31 -8.70 -6.84
C CYS A 35 7.95 -9.85 -6.02
N GLU A 36 7.84 -9.78 -4.70
CA GLU A 36 8.31 -10.80 -3.77
C GLU A 36 7.18 -11.23 -2.84
N ILE A 37 7.07 -12.53 -2.54
CA ILE A 37 6.11 -13.07 -1.57
C ILE A 37 6.85 -13.59 -0.34
N GLN A 38 6.35 -13.26 0.84
CA GLN A 38 6.86 -13.73 2.13
C GLN A 38 5.71 -14.30 2.97
N ARG A 39 5.98 -15.43 3.61
CA ARG A 39 4.98 -16.18 4.38
C ARG A 39 5.27 -16.13 5.87
N THR A 40 4.28 -15.87 6.70
CA THR A 40 4.37 -16.06 8.15
C THR A 40 3.18 -16.84 8.68
N ARG A 41 3.32 -17.39 9.89
CA ARG A 41 2.23 -18.06 10.61
C ARG A 41 1.85 -17.20 11.80
N LEU A 42 0.56 -16.87 11.89
CA LEU A 42 0.00 -16.09 12.98
C LEU A 42 -0.16 -16.96 14.25
N GLU A 43 -0.33 -16.30 15.39
CA GLU A 43 -0.49 -16.98 16.69
C GLU A 43 -1.72 -17.91 16.74
N ASP A 44 -2.79 -17.55 16.02
CA ASP A 44 -4.00 -18.35 15.87
C ASP A 44 -3.84 -19.54 14.90
N GLY A 45 -2.64 -19.70 14.33
CA GLY A 45 -2.28 -20.79 13.42
C GLY A 45 -2.57 -20.52 11.95
N GLN A 46 -3.19 -19.39 11.59
CA GLN A 46 -3.43 -19.00 10.19
C GLN A 46 -2.12 -18.70 9.46
N ILE A 47 -2.13 -18.89 8.13
CA ILE A 47 -1.00 -18.57 7.25
C ILE A 47 -1.26 -17.22 6.59
N LEU A 48 -0.33 -16.29 6.77
CA LEU A 48 -0.36 -14.98 6.15
C LEU A 48 0.72 -14.91 5.07
N ASP A 49 0.28 -14.70 3.83
CA ASP A 49 1.14 -14.42 2.68
C ASP A 49 1.11 -12.92 2.38
N VAL A 50 2.28 -12.28 2.41
CA VAL A 50 2.46 -10.85 2.10
C VAL A 50 3.18 -10.74 0.77
N ILE A 51 2.55 -10.07 -0.20
CA ILE A 51 3.14 -9.78 -1.50
C ILE A 51 3.60 -8.33 -1.51
N ASN A 52 4.91 -8.12 -1.51
CA ASN A 52 5.54 -6.84 -1.75
C ASN A 52 5.61 -6.61 -3.26
N THR A 53 5.15 -5.43 -3.70
CA THR A 53 5.30 -5.00 -5.09
C THR A 53 6.35 -3.90 -5.15
N PRO A 54 7.12 -3.83 -6.24
CA PRO A 54 8.03 -2.72 -6.40
C PRO A 54 7.28 -1.39 -6.47
N GLU A 55 8.01 -0.31 -6.22
CA GLU A 55 7.49 1.02 -6.50
C GLU A 55 7.51 1.23 -8.00
N PHE A 56 6.36 1.57 -8.55
CA PHE A 56 6.22 1.90 -9.96
C PHE A 56 5.99 3.38 -10.11
N ASP A 57 6.67 3.98 -11.06
CA ASP A 57 6.11 5.15 -11.72
C ASP A 57 5.11 4.67 -12.79
N PHE A 58 3.83 4.65 -12.43
CA PHE A 58 2.74 4.24 -13.32
C PHE A 58 2.63 5.12 -14.58
N ASN A 59 3.27 6.30 -14.62
CA ASN A 59 3.31 7.18 -15.78
C ASN A 59 4.52 6.91 -16.69
N ALA A 60 5.68 6.54 -16.12
CA ALA A 60 6.94 6.40 -16.87
C ALA A 60 7.30 4.94 -17.23
N GLU A 61 6.79 3.94 -16.51
CA GLU A 61 7.29 2.56 -16.55
C GLU A 61 6.27 1.54 -17.06
N ALA A 62 5.41 1.90 -18.02
CA ALA A 62 4.24 1.10 -18.41
C ALA A 62 4.54 -0.39 -18.73
N GLY A 63 5.65 -0.69 -19.42
CA GLY A 63 6.03 -2.08 -19.72
C GLY A 63 6.46 -2.89 -18.49
N LEU A 64 7.23 -2.28 -17.59
CA LEU A 64 7.64 -2.90 -16.33
C LEU A 64 6.45 -3.11 -15.40
N VAL A 65 5.56 -2.11 -15.33
CA VAL A 65 4.30 -2.17 -14.56
C VAL A 65 3.47 -3.36 -14.97
N VAL A 66 3.26 -3.58 -16.28
CA VAL A 66 2.46 -4.72 -16.77
C VAL A 66 3.12 -6.05 -16.43
N ASN A 67 4.43 -6.19 -16.64
CA ASN A 67 5.15 -7.44 -16.37
C ASN A 67 5.12 -7.81 -14.88
N GLU A 68 5.46 -6.86 -14.01
CA GLU A 68 5.45 -7.11 -12.57
C GLU A 68 4.04 -7.29 -12.04
N THR A 69 3.04 -6.61 -12.60
CA THR A 69 1.66 -6.87 -12.23
C THR A 69 1.23 -8.30 -12.57
N GLY A 70 1.65 -8.82 -13.73
CA GLY A 70 1.44 -10.23 -14.07
C GLY A 70 2.10 -11.20 -13.08
N LYS A 71 3.34 -10.91 -12.65
CA LYS A 71 4.01 -11.70 -11.60
C LYS A 71 3.27 -11.64 -10.27
N CYS A 72 2.85 -10.45 -9.85
CA CYS A 72 2.09 -10.25 -8.64
C CYS A 72 0.76 -11.03 -8.65
N ILE A 73 0.05 -11.06 -9.79
CA ILE A 73 -1.16 -11.89 -9.96
C ILE A 73 -0.82 -13.38 -9.84
N ASN A 74 0.25 -13.84 -10.48
CA ASN A 74 0.68 -15.23 -10.37
C ASN A 74 1.05 -15.62 -8.94
N LEU A 75 1.69 -14.73 -8.18
CA LEU A 75 2.03 -14.95 -6.78
C LEU A 75 0.79 -14.98 -5.87
N ALA A 76 -0.25 -14.21 -6.21
CA ALA A 76 -1.51 -14.20 -5.46
C ALA A 76 -2.31 -15.51 -5.60
N GLY A 77 -2.05 -16.31 -6.65
CA GLY A 77 -2.71 -17.60 -6.86
C GLY A 77 -4.23 -17.46 -6.93
N ASP A 78 -4.93 -18.00 -5.93
CA ASP A 78 -6.40 -18.01 -5.84
C ASP A 78 -7.01 -16.63 -5.54
N GLY A 79 -6.18 -15.63 -5.21
CA GLY A 79 -6.61 -14.24 -5.08
C GLY A 79 -5.98 -13.51 -3.90
N VAL A 80 -6.53 -12.34 -3.60
CA VAL A 80 -6.07 -11.50 -2.48
C VAL A 80 -7.22 -11.27 -1.50
N HIS A 81 -6.91 -11.39 -0.20
CA HIS A 81 -7.88 -11.09 0.86
C HIS A 81 -8.04 -9.58 1.06
N THR A 82 -6.95 -8.82 0.89
CA THR A 82 -6.93 -7.36 1.01
C THR A 82 -5.79 -6.77 0.19
N VAL A 83 -5.96 -5.54 -0.26
CA VAL A 83 -4.95 -4.73 -0.93
C VAL A 83 -4.66 -3.53 -0.05
N LEU A 84 -3.47 -3.48 0.53
CA LEU A 84 -3.06 -2.33 1.34
C LEU A 84 -2.58 -1.19 0.43
N PHE A 85 -3.23 -0.04 0.51
CA PHE A 85 -2.83 1.19 -0.15
C PHE A 85 -2.13 2.13 0.83
N ILE A 86 -0.81 2.13 0.79
CA ILE A 86 0.02 2.87 1.74
C ILE A 86 0.13 4.33 1.34
N LEU A 87 -0.21 5.22 2.27
CA LEU A 87 -0.09 6.65 2.15
C LEU A 87 0.75 7.22 3.29
N PHE A 88 1.42 8.35 3.07
CA PHE A 88 1.85 9.18 4.20
C PHE A 88 0.64 9.86 4.83
N LEU A 89 0.67 10.12 6.14
CA LEU A 89 -0.33 10.95 6.78
C LEU A 89 -0.21 12.39 6.25
N ARG A 90 -1.19 12.78 5.44
CA ARG A 90 -1.34 14.10 4.83
C ARG A 90 -2.78 14.32 4.39
N THR A 91 -3.09 15.54 3.97
CA THR A 91 -4.44 16.00 3.63
C THR A 91 -4.82 15.84 2.15
N SER A 92 -3.91 15.40 1.28
CA SER A 92 -4.15 15.20 -0.16
C SER A 92 -3.37 13.99 -0.69
N ILE A 93 -3.72 13.51 -1.88
CA ILE A 93 -2.97 12.44 -2.56
C ILE A 93 -2.15 13.00 -3.71
N SER A 94 -1.07 12.31 -4.08
CA SER A 94 -0.28 12.70 -5.25
C SER A 94 -0.92 12.17 -6.54
N LYS A 95 -0.50 12.72 -7.69
CA LYS A 95 -0.97 12.24 -9.00
C LYS A 95 -0.57 10.78 -9.23
N GLU A 96 0.61 10.38 -8.76
CA GLU A 96 1.15 9.03 -8.88
C GLU A 96 0.32 8.03 -8.05
N GLU A 97 -0.10 8.41 -6.84
CA GLU A 97 -1.00 7.63 -6.00
C GLU A 97 -2.39 7.48 -6.60
N GLN A 98 -2.93 8.57 -7.15
CA GLN A 98 -4.21 8.53 -7.86
C GLN A 98 -4.13 7.64 -9.11
N ALA A 99 -3.01 7.72 -9.86
CA ALA A 99 -2.75 6.85 -11.00
C ALA A 99 -2.65 5.38 -10.60
N ALA A 100 -2.01 5.07 -9.47
CA ALA A 100 -1.92 3.69 -8.95
C ALA A 100 -3.32 3.10 -8.69
N ILE A 101 -4.20 3.83 -8.00
CA ILE A 101 -5.58 3.39 -7.77
C ILE A 101 -6.32 3.19 -9.09
N HIS A 102 -6.22 4.15 -10.00
CA HIS A 102 -6.92 4.09 -11.28
C HIS A 102 -6.44 2.89 -12.12
N TYR A 103 -5.14 2.63 -12.12
CA TYR A 103 -4.54 1.46 -12.77
C TYR A 103 -5.12 0.15 -12.20
N PHE A 104 -5.17 0.00 -10.88
CA PHE A 104 -5.73 -1.20 -10.25
C PHE A 104 -7.22 -1.39 -10.55
N LYS A 105 -8.01 -0.32 -10.56
CA LYS A 105 -9.43 -0.38 -10.98
C LYS A 105 -9.59 -0.78 -12.43
N LYS A 106 -8.74 -0.28 -13.32
CA LYS A 106 -8.77 -0.64 -14.74
C LYS A 106 -8.40 -2.11 -14.95
N LEU A 107 -7.47 -2.62 -14.15
CA LEU A 107 -6.97 -3.97 -14.27
C LEU A 107 -7.88 -5.04 -13.64
N PHE A 108 -8.32 -4.81 -12.41
CA PHE A 108 -9.12 -5.79 -11.63
C PHE A 108 -10.62 -5.49 -11.64
N GLY A 109 -11.03 -4.40 -12.31
CA GLY A 109 -12.40 -3.91 -12.29
C GLY A 109 -12.72 -3.10 -11.02
N THR A 110 -13.92 -2.51 -10.99
CA THR A 110 -14.33 -1.60 -9.89
C THR A 110 -14.48 -2.29 -8.54
N LYS A 111 -14.71 -3.62 -8.52
CA LYS A 111 -14.84 -4.41 -7.28
C LYS A 111 -13.54 -4.51 -6.48
N ILE A 112 -12.37 -4.25 -7.08
CA ILE A 112 -11.11 -4.26 -6.33
C ILE A 112 -11.12 -3.24 -5.19
N SER A 113 -11.87 -2.14 -5.35
CA SER A 113 -12.04 -1.12 -4.34
C SER A 113 -12.57 -1.68 -3.02
N ASP A 114 -13.39 -2.74 -3.07
CA ASP A 114 -13.95 -3.43 -1.89
C ASP A 114 -12.88 -4.17 -1.07
N TYR A 115 -11.74 -4.48 -1.68
CA TYR A 115 -10.61 -5.15 -1.06
C TYR A 115 -9.51 -4.16 -0.65
N ILE A 116 -9.59 -2.90 -1.07
CA ILE A 116 -8.56 -1.90 -0.73
C ILE A 116 -8.80 -1.37 0.68
N SER A 117 -7.73 -1.38 1.48
CA SER A 117 -7.63 -0.72 2.79
C SER A 117 -6.52 0.32 2.75
N VAL A 118 -6.81 1.55 3.15
CA VAL A 118 -5.84 2.64 3.20
C VAL A 118 -5.00 2.55 4.47
N VAL A 119 -3.68 2.52 4.33
CA VAL A 119 -2.75 2.45 5.45
C VAL A 119 -1.96 3.75 5.51
N TYR A 120 -2.22 4.57 6.51
CA TYR A 120 -1.45 5.79 6.75
C TYR A 120 -0.18 5.47 7.53
N THR A 121 0.95 6.00 7.06
CA THR A 121 2.26 5.90 7.72
C THR A 121 2.74 7.28 8.13
N ARG A 122 3.77 7.35 8.99
CA ARG A 122 4.26 8.62 9.58
C ARG A 122 3.17 9.36 10.35
N GLY A 123 2.51 8.60 11.23
CA GLY A 123 1.49 9.10 12.15
C GLY A 123 2.03 10.07 13.19
N ASP A 124 3.35 10.21 13.32
CA ASP A 124 4.02 11.18 14.17
C ASP A 124 3.72 12.65 13.84
N LYS A 125 3.07 12.89 12.69
CA LYS A 125 2.51 14.20 12.34
C LYS A 125 1.14 14.49 12.95
N LEU A 126 0.47 13.48 13.48
CA LEU A 126 -0.78 13.65 14.22
C LEU A 126 -0.44 14.27 15.58
N LYS A 127 -1.11 15.35 15.96
CA LYS A 127 -0.93 15.94 17.30
C LYS A 127 -1.40 14.92 18.34
N ASP A 128 -0.77 14.90 19.52
CA ASP A 128 -0.95 13.88 20.57
C ASP A 128 -2.41 13.60 21.00
N ASN A 129 -3.36 14.49 20.70
CA ASN A 129 -4.78 14.36 21.04
C ASN A 129 -5.72 14.32 19.83
N ASP A 130 -5.19 14.27 18.61
CA ASP A 130 -5.99 14.25 17.39
C ASP A 130 -6.26 12.81 16.96
N SER A 131 -7.49 12.51 16.58
CA SER A 131 -7.80 11.21 15.97
C SER A 131 -7.55 11.27 14.46
N LEU A 132 -7.17 10.14 13.85
CA LEU A 132 -7.01 10.06 12.39
C LEU A 132 -8.28 10.58 11.66
N ASN A 133 -9.46 10.19 12.16
CA ASN A 133 -10.74 10.61 11.59
C ASN A 133 -10.92 12.13 11.70
N HIS A 134 -10.64 12.73 12.86
CA HIS A 134 -10.74 14.19 13.03
C HIS A 134 -9.77 14.96 12.12
N HIS A 135 -8.53 14.49 12.00
CA HIS A 135 -7.55 15.08 11.08
C HIS A 135 -8.01 15.03 9.61
N LEU A 136 -8.64 13.93 9.19
CA LEU A 136 -9.16 13.78 7.83
C LEU A 136 -10.45 14.61 7.62
N ASP A 137 -11.35 14.67 8.59
CA ASP A 137 -12.61 15.41 8.44
C ASP A 137 -12.38 16.92 8.31
N CYS A 138 -11.44 17.48 9.08
CA CYS A 138 -11.23 18.93 9.15
C CYS A 138 -10.38 19.49 8.00
N SER A 139 -9.54 18.69 7.35
CA SER A 139 -8.50 19.24 6.47
C SER A 139 -8.28 18.45 5.18
N CYS A 140 -9.00 17.35 4.95
CA CYS A 140 -8.82 16.53 3.75
C CYS A 140 -9.37 17.21 2.49
N HIS A 141 -8.55 17.23 1.45
CA HIS A 141 -8.94 17.60 0.10
C HIS A 141 -9.91 16.56 -0.50
N GLU A 142 -10.67 16.99 -1.51
CA GLU A 142 -11.73 16.18 -2.14
C GLU A 142 -11.20 14.92 -2.83
N ASP A 143 -9.97 14.97 -3.35
CA ASP A 143 -9.27 13.85 -4.00
C ASP A 143 -9.07 12.65 -3.06
N LEU A 144 -8.59 12.92 -1.85
CA LEU A 144 -8.39 11.88 -0.84
C LEU A 144 -9.74 11.42 -0.26
N LYS A 145 -10.73 12.31 -0.10
CA LYS A 145 -12.10 11.93 0.30
C LYS A 145 -12.74 10.96 -0.69
N GLU A 146 -12.56 11.19 -1.99
CA GLU A 146 -13.07 10.30 -3.04
C GLU A 146 -12.44 8.90 -2.94
N VAL A 147 -11.12 8.85 -2.73
CA VAL A 147 -10.40 7.58 -2.51
C VAL A 147 -10.92 6.84 -1.28
N LEU A 148 -11.05 7.52 -0.15
CA LEU A 148 -11.54 6.92 1.09
C LEU A 148 -12.96 6.39 0.94
N LYS A 149 -13.85 7.18 0.32
CA LYS A 149 -15.24 6.76 0.04
C LYS A 149 -15.28 5.52 -0.84
N MET A 150 -14.46 5.48 -1.89
CA MET A 150 -14.35 4.32 -2.77
C MET A 150 -13.82 3.09 -2.03
N CYS A 151 -12.91 3.27 -1.08
CA CYS A 151 -12.40 2.20 -0.22
C CYS A 151 -13.33 1.88 0.97
N GLY A 152 -14.58 2.35 0.97
CA GLY A 152 -15.54 2.10 2.04
C GLY A 152 -15.08 2.60 3.41
N TYR A 153 -14.23 3.64 3.44
CA TYR A 153 -13.59 4.18 4.64
C TYR A 153 -12.77 3.15 5.44
N ARG A 154 -12.32 2.06 4.80
CA ARG A 154 -11.35 1.12 5.39
C ARG A 154 -9.99 1.81 5.47
N GLN A 155 -9.66 2.33 6.65
CA GLN A 155 -8.40 3.00 6.89
C GLN A 155 -7.80 2.64 8.25
N VAL A 156 -6.47 2.63 8.32
CA VAL A 156 -5.72 2.38 9.55
C VAL A 156 -4.49 3.27 9.60
N LEU A 157 -4.16 3.75 10.80
CA LEU A 157 -2.88 4.41 11.05
C LEU A 157 -1.87 3.37 11.50
N PHE A 158 -0.75 3.29 10.81
CA PHE A 158 0.34 2.38 11.08
C PHE A 158 1.60 3.20 11.40
N ASP A 159 2.01 3.19 12.67
CA ASP A 159 3.27 3.81 13.07
C ASP A 159 4.40 2.80 12.93
N ASN A 160 5.33 3.08 12.02
CA ASN A 160 6.53 2.27 11.81
C ASN A 160 7.64 2.57 12.83
N LYS A 161 7.41 3.44 13.84
CA LYS A 161 8.33 3.61 14.97
C LYS A 161 8.22 2.42 15.91
N THR A 162 9.14 1.47 15.76
CA THR A 162 9.57 0.57 16.84
C THR A 162 11.00 0.90 17.19
#